data_AF-A0A3N2CPG8-F1
#
_entry.id   AF-A0A3N2CPG8-F1
#
_cell.length_a   1.000
_cell.length_b   1.000
_cell.length_c   1.000
_cell.angle_alpha   90.00
_cell.angle_beta   90.00
_cell.angle_gamma   90.00
#
_symmetry.space_group_name_H-M   'P 1'
#
loop_
_entity.id
_entity.type
_entity.pdbx_description
1 polymer ?
#
loop_
_entity_poly.entity_id
_entity_poly.type
_entity_poly.pdbx_seq_one_letter_code
_entity_poly.pdbx_strand_id
1 'polypeptide(L)'
;MPVEEPGHELLLRELGRINSELASQRRLSAMTVHDLGNPAQVIMGLSELLLDHPTLDPFVRTRVEQLHRSALTMSALISDLNNGFSIDDQNHLDVQRIDLVELVTSLVERQRVLANAKDMTILLLVDQPRDAGCWVDGDPVKLERALGNLLGNAIKFSPPRSTVSVALDRGLDNAKIAVHDEGPGISRLGLQRIFEVFHRERGTDHVPGLGLGLFITKQIAESHGGSVDARSEPGRGSTFLLEIPLAVEAYADLA
;
A
#
# COMPACT_ATOMS: atom_id res chain seq x y z
N MET A 1 -15.04 -46.59 -31.91
CA MET A 1 -14.69 -45.21 -32.30
C MET A 1 -14.45 -44.45 -31.03
N PRO A 2 -13.20 -44.14 -30.66
CA PRO A 2 -12.91 -43.47 -29.40
C PRO A 2 -13.38 -42.02 -29.49
N VAL A 3 -14.08 -41.58 -28.45
CA VAL A 3 -14.56 -40.22 -28.25
C VAL A 3 -13.34 -39.34 -28.02
N GLU A 4 -13.16 -38.31 -28.85
CA GLU A 4 -12.12 -37.30 -28.66
C GLU A 4 -12.24 -36.71 -27.25
N GLU A 5 -11.23 -36.92 -26.39
CA GLU A 5 -11.12 -36.18 -25.14
C GLU A 5 -11.06 -34.69 -25.51
N PRO A 6 -12.03 -33.87 -25.06
CA PRO A 6 -12.21 -32.53 -25.59
C PRO A 6 -11.05 -31.66 -25.08
N GLY A 7 -10.30 -31.02 -25.98
CA GLY A 7 -9.13 -30.20 -25.64
C GLY A 7 -9.36 -29.12 -24.57
N HIS A 8 -10.62 -28.78 -24.27
CA HIS A 8 -11.01 -27.97 -23.12
C HIS A 8 -10.66 -28.60 -21.75
N GLU A 9 -10.84 -29.90 -21.58
CA GLU A 9 -10.58 -30.57 -20.31
C GLU A 9 -9.07 -30.64 -20.05
N LEU A 10 -8.27 -30.84 -21.11
CA LEU A 10 -6.82 -30.75 -21.07
C LEU A 10 -6.34 -29.32 -20.75
N LEU A 11 -6.93 -28.30 -21.38
CA LEU A 11 -6.65 -26.89 -21.10
C LEU A 11 -6.97 -26.50 -19.65
N LEU A 12 -8.12 -26.92 -19.12
CA LEU A 12 -8.51 -26.65 -17.74
C LEU A 12 -7.59 -27.34 -16.73
N ARG A 13 -7.17 -28.58 -17.03
CA ARG A 13 -6.19 -29.30 -16.20
C ARG A 13 -4.84 -28.60 -16.18
N GLU A 14 -4.41 -28.10 -17.33
CA GLU A 14 -3.10 -27.46 -17.45
C GLU A 14 -3.09 -26.04 -16.88
N LEU A 15 -4.20 -25.30 -16.98
CA LEU A 15 -4.42 -24.06 -16.24
C LEU A 15 -4.44 -24.29 -14.72
N GLY A 16 -5.09 -25.37 -14.27
CA GLY A 16 -5.08 -25.78 -12.86
C GLY A 16 -3.66 -26.12 -12.37
N ARG A 17 -2.88 -26.83 -13.18
CA ARG A 17 -1.48 -27.18 -12.89
C ARG A 17 -0.59 -25.94 -12.79
N ILE A 18 -0.65 -25.05 -13.78
CA ILE A 18 0.09 -23.77 -13.78
C ILE A 18 -0.27 -22.90 -12.58
N ASN A 19 -1.56 -22.79 -12.25
CA ASN A 19 -2.00 -22.03 -11.07
C ASN A 19 -1.50 -22.66 -9.77
N SER A 20 -1.48 -23.99 -9.66
CA SER A 20 -0.96 -24.69 -8.48
C SER A 20 0.57 -24.54 -8.34
N GLU A 21 1.30 -24.56 -9.46
CA GLU A 21 2.75 -24.31 -9.50
C GLU A 21 3.07 -22.87 -9.12
N LEU A 22 2.34 -21.88 -9.66
CA LEU A 22 2.46 -20.49 -9.22
C LEU A 22 2.13 -20.31 -7.73
N ALA A 23 1.06 -20.93 -7.24
CA ALA A 23 0.64 -20.84 -5.84
C ALA A 23 1.67 -21.48 -4.89
N SER A 24 2.31 -22.59 -5.29
CA SER A 24 3.38 -23.22 -4.51
C SER A 24 4.68 -22.41 -4.54
N GLN A 25 5.05 -21.83 -5.69
CA GLN A 25 6.20 -20.91 -5.78
C GLN A 25 5.99 -19.65 -4.93
N ARG A 26 4.76 -19.11 -4.91
CA ARG A 26 4.36 -17.97 -4.08
C ARG A 26 4.40 -18.32 -2.58
N ARG A 27 3.87 -19.47 -2.17
CA ARG A 27 3.92 -19.95 -0.78
C ARG A 27 5.35 -20.21 -0.27
N LEU A 28 6.21 -20.81 -1.11
CA LEU A 28 7.63 -20.98 -0.80
C LEU A 28 8.34 -19.62 -0.65
N SER A 29 7.98 -18.64 -1.48
CA SER A 29 8.51 -17.27 -1.38
C SER A 29 8.05 -16.58 -0.08
N ALA A 30 6.78 -16.72 0.31
CA ALA A 30 6.24 -16.13 1.53
C ALA A 30 6.86 -16.72 2.83
N MET A 31 7.07 -18.04 2.88
CA MET A 31 7.76 -18.70 4.00
C MET A 31 9.22 -18.21 4.14
N THR A 32 9.92 -18.01 3.02
CA THR A 32 11.31 -17.53 3.02
C THR A 32 11.43 -16.09 3.51
N VAL A 33 10.40 -15.25 3.26
CA VAL A 33 10.39 -13.83 3.66
C VAL A 33 10.11 -13.66 5.15
N HIS A 34 9.23 -14.47 5.76
CA HIS A 34 9.01 -14.49 7.21
C HIS A 34 10.30 -14.83 7.99
N ASP A 35 11.06 -15.82 7.52
CA ASP A 35 12.31 -16.25 8.15
C ASP A 35 13.46 -15.25 7.94
N LEU A 36 13.37 -14.38 6.93
CA LEU A 36 14.27 -13.22 6.74
C LEU A 36 13.93 -12.03 7.65
N GLY A 37 12.69 -11.92 8.15
CA GLY A 37 12.26 -10.84 9.06
C GLY A 37 12.93 -10.91 10.43
N ASN A 38 13.00 -12.11 11.00
CA ASN A 38 13.64 -12.36 12.29
C ASN A 38 15.10 -11.88 12.39
N PRO A 39 16.01 -12.19 11.45
CA PRO A 39 17.38 -11.69 11.52
C PRO A 39 17.46 -10.16 11.38
N ALA A 40 16.57 -9.52 10.61
CA ALA A 40 16.52 -8.05 10.55
C ALA A 40 16.10 -7.44 11.89
N GLN A 41 15.09 -8.00 12.56
CA GLN A 41 14.68 -7.58 13.92
C GLN A 41 15.81 -7.69 14.93
N VAL A 42 16.57 -8.79 14.90
CA VAL A 42 17.71 -9.02 15.80
C VAL A 42 18.82 -8.00 15.55
N ILE A 43 19.17 -7.71 14.29
CA ILE A 43 20.19 -6.71 13.96
C ILE A 43 19.74 -5.31 14.41
N MET A 44 18.46 -4.95 14.23
CA MET A 44 17.90 -3.69 14.72
C MET A 44 18.06 -3.57 16.23
N GLY A 45 17.58 -4.54 17.02
CA GLY A 45 17.66 -4.48 18.48
C GLY A 45 19.09 -4.46 19.04
N LEU A 46 20.01 -5.24 18.45
CA LEU A 46 21.42 -5.22 18.85
C LEU A 46 22.10 -3.88 18.50
N SER A 47 21.76 -3.29 17.35
CA SER A 47 22.30 -1.99 16.97
C SER A 47 21.78 -0.85 17.86
N GLU A 48 20.52 -0.86 18.28
CA GLU A 48 19.97 0.10 19.25
C GLU A 48 20.67 -0.01 20.60
N LEU A 49 20.83 -1.24 21.13
CA LEU A 49 21.57 -1.50 22.37
C LEU A 49 23.00 -0.96 22.36
N LEU A 50 23.69 -1.10 21.21
CA LEU A 50 25.06 -0.58 21.05
C LEU A 50 25.08 0.95 20.98
N LEU A 51 24.12 1.58 20.31
CA LEU A 51 24.04 3.04 20.19
C LEU A 51 23.74 3.74 21.52
N ASP A 52 22.99 3.08 22.40
CA ASP A 52 22.70 3.53 23.77
C ASP A 52 23.92 3.42 24.72
N HIS A 53 25.01 2.77 24.30
CA HIS A 53 26.19 2.64 25.14
C HIS A 53 26.93 4.00 25.29
N PRO A 54 27.12 4.52 26.53
CA PRO A 54 27.60 5.89 26.75
C PRO A 54 29.03 6.15 26.25
N THR A 55 29.87 5.11 26.23
CA THR A 55 31.30 5.19 25.88
C THR A 55 31.64 4.53 24.55
N LEU A 56 30.67 4.48 23.62
CA LEU A 56 30.91 3.90 22.30
C LEU A 56 31.86 4.79 21.50
N ASP A 57 32.95 4.20 20.98
CA ASP A 57 33.91 4.90 20.13
C ASP A 57 33.21 5.57 18.93
N PRO A 58 33.55 6.84 18.57
CA PRO A 58 32.85 7.57 17.50
C PRO A 58 32.92 6.90 16.12
N PHE A 59 34.03 6.22 15.79
CA PHE A 59 34.15 5.49 14.54
C PHE A 59 33.23 4.26 14.55
N VAL A 60 33.18 3.52 15.66
CA VAL A 60 32.26 2.39 15.85
C VAL A 60 30.80 2.85 15.80
N ARG A 61 30.45 3.95 16.46
CA ARG A 61 29.09 4.55 16.45
C ARG A 61 28.60 4.78 15.02
N THR A 62 29.42 5.41 14.19
CA THR A 62 29.07 5.70 12.78
C THR A 62 28.77 4.42 11.99
N ARG A 63 29.49 3.32 12.27
CA ARG A 63 29.25 2.01 11.62
C ARG A 63 28.00 1.34 12.14
N VAL A 64 27.71 1.42 13.44
CA VAL A 64 26.47 0.88 14.02
C VAL A 64 25.25 1.63 13.50
N GLU A 65 25.32 2.96 13.31
CA GLU A 65 24.26 3.75 12.66
C GLU A 65 24.01 3.35 11.20
N GLN A 66 25.07 2.99 10.46
CA GLN A 66 24.95 2.46 9.09
C GLN A 66 24.31 1.05 9.08
N LEU A 67 24.68 0.20 10.04
CA LEU A 67 24.10 -1.13 10.22
C LEU A 67 22.61 -1.05 10.58
N HIS A 68 22.25 -0.17 11.54
CA HIS A 68 20.88 0.05 11.97
C HIS A 68 19.99 0.51 10.81
N ARG A 69 20.45 1.51 10.03
CA ARG A 69 19.73 1.97 8.83
C ARG A 69 19.56 0.88 7.78
N SER A 70 20.58 0.04 7.59
CA SER A 70 20.49 -1.10 6.66
C SER A 70 19.48 -2.14 7.14
N ALA A 71 19.39 -2.39 8.45
CA ALA A 71 18.45 -3.33 9.05
C ALA A 71 17.00 -2.81 8.99
N LEU A 72 16.78 -1.52 9.27
CA LEU A 72 15.50 -0.84 9.04
C LEU A 72 15.07 -0.93 7.57
N THR A 73 16.02 -0.73 6.65
CA THR A 73 15.77 -0.88 5.22
C THR A 73 15.34 -2.31 4.93
N MET A 74 16.11 -3.34 5.33
CA MET A 74 15.75 -4.74 5.13
C MET A 74 14.39 -5.10 5.72
N SER A 75 14.07 -4.65 6.93
CA SER A 75 12.77 -4.89 7.56
C SER A 75 11.63 -4.25 6.76
N ALA A 76 11.82 -3.03 6.24
CA ALA A 76 10.85 -2.40 5.35
C ALA A 76 10.71 -3.16 4.02
N LEU A 77 11.81 -3.66 3.43
CA LEU A 77 11.75 -4.49 2.22
C LEU A 77 11.00 -5.81 2.50
N ILE A 78 11.28 -6.46 3.62
CA ILE A 78 10.62 -7.72 4.02
C ILE A 78 9.13 -7.48 4.30
N SER A 79 8.77 -6.36 4.94
CA SER A 79 7.39 -5.96 5.13
C SER A 79 6.71 -5.70 3.78
N ASP A 80 7.37 -4.97 2.87
CA ASP A 80 6.88 -4.73 1.50
C ASP A 80 6.68 -6.05 0.72
N LEU A 81 7.58 -7.02 0.89
CA LEU A 81 7.47 -8.36 0.28
C LEU A 81 6.36 -9.19 0.91
N ASN A 82 6.27 -9.25 2.24
CA ASN A 82 5.18 -9.94 2.94
C ASN A 82 3.83 -9.32 2.56
N ASN A 83 3.76 -8.01 2.50
CA ASN A 83 2.59 -7.32 1.97
C ASN A 83 2.34 -7.79 0.52
N GLY A 84 3.32 -7.69 -0.37
CA GLY A 84 3.18 -8.08 -1.79
C GLY A 84 2.84 -9.55 -2.03
N PHE A 85 3.21 -10.46 -1.13
CA PHE A 85 3.07 -11.91 -1.28
C PHE A 85 2.08 -12.58 -0.33
N SER A 86 1.53 -11.90 0.69
CA SER A 86 0.34 -12.35 1.45
C SER A 86 -0.92 -12.24 0.61
N ILE A 87 -0.83 -12.76 -0.61
CA ILE A 87 -1.91 -13.04 -1.54
C ILE A 87 -2.14 -14.54 -1.42
N ASP A 88 -2.70 -14.97 -0.29
CA ASP A 88 -3.28 -16.32 -0.23
C ASP A 88 -4.66 -16.33 -0.90
N ASP A 89 -5.21 -15.17 -1.27
CA ASP A 89 -6.38 -15.12 -2.14
C ASP A 89 -6.52 -13.77 -2.87
N GLN A 90 -5.96 -13.68 -4.08
CA GLN A 90 -6.28 -12.58 -5.00
C GLN A 90 -7.77 -12.62 -5.44
N ASN A 91 -8.45 -13.75 -5.21
CA ASN A 91 -9.83 -14.02 -5.59
C ASN A 91 -10.83 -14.08 -4.41
N HIS A 92 -10.38 -14.03 -3.16
CA HIS A 92 -11.28 -14.01 -2.00
C HIS A 92 -11.15 -12.67 -1.27
N LEU A 93 -12.13 -11.81 -1.52
CA LEU A 93 -12.39 -10.64 -0.71
C LEU A 93 -13.31 -11.07 0.44
N ASP A 94 -12.93 -10.75 1.68
CA ASP A 94 -13.87 -10.80 2.80
C ASP A 94 -14.74 -9.54 2.72
N VAL A 95 -15.74 -9.58 1.83
CA VAL A 95 -16.58 -8.43 1.51
C VAL A 95 -17.49 -8.10 2.67
N GLN A 96 -17.32 -6.90 3.22
CA GLN A 96 -18.11 -6.33 4.28
C GLN A 96 -18.61 -4.94 3.86
N ARG A 97 -19.73 -4.51 4.45
CA ARG A 97 -20.22 -3.14 4.29
C ARG A 97 -19.35 -2.20 5.14
N ILE A 98 -18.70 -1.23 4.51
CA ILE A 98 -17.72 -0.34 5.15
C ILE A 98 -18.14 1.12 4.96
N ASP A 99 -18.12 1.92 6.03
CA ASP A 99 -18.12 3.38 5.91
C ASP A 99 -16.70 3.88 5.68
N LEU A 100 -16.42 4.35 4.45
CA LEU A 100 -15.10 4.87 4.10
C LEU A 100 -14.72 6.12 4.89
N VAL A 101 -15.69 6.90 5.40
CA VAL A 101 -15.36 8.05 6.25
C VAL A 101 -14.72 7.59 7.55
N GLU A 102 -15.28 6.58 8.20
CA GLU A 102 -14.74 6.05 9.45
C GLU A 102 -13.35 5.44 9.21
N LEU A 103 -13.21 4.64 8.15
CA LEU A 103 -11.94 4.00 7.79
C LEU A 103 -10.85 5.03 7.50
N VAL A 104 -11.12 6.02 6.65
CA VAL A 104 -10.15 7.08 6.30
C VAL A 104 -9.82 7.94 7.51
N THR A 105 -10.81 8.31 8.32
CA THR A 105 -10.59 9.10 9.54
C THR A 105 -9.67 8.35 10.52
N SER A 106 -9.98 7.09 10.79
CA SER A 106 -9.20 6.22 11.67
C SER A 106 -7.76 6.06 11.19
N LEU A 107 -7.56 5.87 9.88
CA LEU A 107 -6.23 5.77 9.27
C LEU A 107 -5.45 7.08 9.36
N VAL A 108 -6.09 8.23 9.09
CA VAL A 108 -5.45 9.56 9.21
C VAL A 108 -4.98 9.82 10.63
N GLU A 109 -5.77 9.49 11.65
CA GLU A 109 -5.36 9.67 13.05
C GLU A 109 -4.13 8.83 13.41
N ARG A 110 -4.05 7.57 12.94
CA ARG A 110 -2.84 6.75 13.14
C ARG A 110 -1.61 7.34 12.45
N GLN A 111 -1.79 7.88 11.25
CA GLN A 111 -0.69 8.44 10.44
C GLN A 111 -0.22 9.81 10.92
N ARG A 112 -1.03 10.54 11.70
CA ARG A 112 -0.59 11.80 12.34
C ARG A 112 0.63 11.62 13.22
N VAL A 113 0.81 10.45 13.87
CA VAL A 113 2.00 10.17 14.67
C VAL A 113 3.28 10.26 13.83
N LEU A 114 3.26 9.68 12.62
CA LEU A 114 4.38 9.70 11.69
C LEU A 114 4.57 11.07 11.04
N ALA A 115 3.49 11.79 10.72
CA ALA A 115 3.55 13.14 10.19
C ALA A 115 4.12 14.15 11.21
N ASN A 116 3.72 14.05 12.48
CA ASN A 116 4.20 14.91 13.56
C ASN A 116 5.71 14.76 13.78
N ALA A 117 6.27 13.56 13.57
CA ALA A 117 7.72 13.34 13.63
C ALA A 117 8.51 14.11 12.55
N LYS A 118 7.83 14.62 11.50
CA LYS A 118 8.37 15.47 10.43
C LYS A 118 7.83 16.92 10.47
N ASP A 119 7.17 17.32 11.57
CA ASP A 119 6.45 18.59 11.69
C ASP A 119 5.41 18.82 10.57
N MET A 120 4.84 17.75 10.01
CA MET A 120 3.88 17.83 8.90
C MET A 120 2.44 17.91 9.40
N THR A 121 1.58 18.53 8.59
CA THR A 121 0.13 18.59 8.84
C THR A 121 -0.61 17.64 7.91
N ILE A 122 -1.57 16.87 8.44
CA ILE A 122 -2.53 16.11 7.62
C ILE A 122 -3.89 16.79 7.70
N LEU A 123 -4.40 17.26 6.56
CA LEU A 123 -5.74 17.81 6.41
C LEU A 123 -6.67 16.72 5.87
N LEU A 124 -7.76 16.45 6.58
CA LEU A 124 -8.83 15.58 6.12
C LEU A 124 -10.04 16.43 5.72
N LEU A 125 -10.43 16.33 4.45
CA LEU A 125 -11.55 17.02 3.85
C LEU A 125 -12.60 15.97 3.49
N VAL A 126 -13.79 16.07 4.06
CA VAL A 126 -14.90 15.14 3.79
C VAL A 126 -16.07 15.97 3.27
N ASP A 127 -16.35 15.85 1.98
CA ASP A 127 -17.39 16.63 1.31
C ASP A 127 -18.71 15.85 1.25
N GLN A 128 -19.31 15.62 2.42
CA GLN A 128 -20.63 15.00 2.51
C GLN A 128 -21.35 15.35 3.82
N PRO A 129 -22.69 15.33 3.83
CA PRO A 129 -23.46 15.43 5.07
C PRO A 129 -23.05 14.32 6.03
N ARG A 130 -22.81 14.65 7.31
CA ARG A 130 -22.35 13.69 8.34
C ARG A 130 -23.23 12.45 8.45
N ASP A 131 -24.50 12.54 8.07
CA ASP A 131 -25.49 11.48 8.27
C ASP A 131 -25.69 10.56 7.04
N ALA A 132 -25.06 10.86 5.89
CA ALA A 132 -25.25 10.08 4.66
C ALA A 132 -24.33 8.86 4.55
N GLY A 133 -23.17 8.88 5.23
CA GLY A 133 -22.12 7.86 5.13
C GLY A 133 -21.52 7.74 3.72
N CYS A 134 -20.33 7.15 3.61
CA CYS A 134 -19.75 6.78 2.31
C CYS A 134 -19.58 5.26 2.26
N TRP A 135 -20.68 4.56 1.99
CA TRP A 135 -20.74 3.11 2.06
C TRP A 135 -20.16 2.45 0.82
N VAL A 136 -19.29 1.45 1.00
CA VAL A 136 -18.79 0.54 -0.05
C VAL A 136 -18.87 -0.91 0.42
N ASP A 137 -18.91 -1.83 -0.53
CA ASP A 137 -18.77 -3.26 -0.27
C ASP A 137 -17.33 -3.69 -0.59
N GLY A 138 -16.56 -4.10 0.42
CA GLY A 138 -15.15 -4.42 0.22
C GLY A 138 -14.50 -5.12 1.39
N ASP A 139 -13.22 -5.46 1.22
CA ASP A 139 -12.39 -6.03 2.27
C ASP A 139 -11.71 -4.89 3.06
N PRO A 140 -12.07 -4.69 4.34
CA PRO A 140 -11.61 -3.54 5.11
C PRO A 140 -10.09 -3.53 5.31
N VAL A 141 -9.48 -4.71 5.47
CA VAL A 141 -8.04 -4.85 5.68
C VAL A 141 -7.29 -4.47 4.40
N LYS A 142 -7.77 -4.91 3.24
CA LYS A 142 -7.16 -4.57 1.95
C LYS A 142 -7.35 -3.08 1.63
N LEU A 143 -8.54 -2.53 1.81
CA LEU A 143 -8.80 -1.10 1.56
C LEU A 143 -7.97 -0.19 2.48
N GLU A 144 -7.88 -0.52 3.77
CA GLU A 144 -7.01 0.20 4.71
C GLU A 144 -5.55 0.16 4.25
N ARG A 145 -5.09 -0.99 3.75
CA ARG A 145 -3.73 -1.14 3.23
C ARG A 145 -3.46 -0.30 1.98
N ALA A 146 -4.40 -0.26 1.03
CA ALA A 146 -4.29 0.58 -0.16
C ALA A 146 -4.18 2.07 0.23
N LEU A 147 -5.07 2.54 1.10
CA LEU A 147 -5.05 3.92 1.59
C LEU A 147 -3.80 4.22 2.43
N GLY A 148 -3.36 3.27 3.25
CA GLY A 148 -2.15 3.36 4.04
C GLY A 148 -0.89 3.50 3.19
N ASN A 149 -0.83 2.82 2.04
CA ASN A 149 0.26 2.98 1.07
C ASN A 149 0.27 4.38 0.45
N LEU A 150 -0.89 4.91 0.06
CA LEU A 150 -1.00 6.25 -0.53
C LEU A 150 -0.58 7.32 0.48
N LEU A 151 -1.16 7.30 1.69
CA LEU A 151 -0.86 8.26 2.74
C LEU A 151 0.58 8.13 3.26
N GLY A 152 1.07 6.89 3.41
CA GLY A 152 2.45 6.62 3.77
C GLY A 152 3.43 7.15 2.74
N ASN A 153 3.15 7.01 1.44
CA ASN A 153 3.97 7.61 0.38
C ASN A 153 3.95 9.14 0.44
N ALA A 154 2.78 9.75 0.63
CA ALA A 154 2.66 11.20 0.77
C ALA A 154 3.53 11.75 1.92
N ILE A 155 3.47 11.13 3.10
CA ILE A 155 4.30 11.52 4.26
C ILE A 155 5.78 11.23 4.01
N LYS A 156 6.10 10.10 3.39
CA LYS A 156 7.47 9.67 3.14
C LYS A 156 8.21 10.60 2.18
N PHE A 157 7.57 10.99 1.09
CA PHE A 157 8.19 11.78 0.01
C PHE A 157 8.03 13.29 0.16
N SER A 158 7.12 13.77 1.00
CA SER A 158 7.01 15.21 1.26
C SER A 158 8.15 15.74 2.14
N PRO A 159 8.57 17.00 1.94
CA PRO A 159 9.55 17.66 2.79
C PRO A 159 8.97 17.92 4.20
N PRO A 160 9.81 18.11 5.23
CA PRO A 160 9.34 18.50 6.56
C PRO A 160 8.53 19.80 6.53
N ARG A 161 7.57 19.96 7.44
CA ARG A 161 6.66 21.14 7.52
C ARG A 161 5.73 21.34 6.32
N SER A 162 5.56 20.30 5.51
CA SER A 162 4.57 20.29 4.42
C SER A 162 3.18 19.90 4.92
N THR A 163 2.21 20.06 4.03
CA THR A 163 0.83 19.60 4.23
C THR A 163 0.52 18.44 3.29
N VAL A 164 -0.04 17.37 3.85
CA VAL A 164 -0.69 16.29 3.09
C VAL A 164 -2.19 16.46 3.23
N SER A 165 -2.93 16.49 2.12
CA SER A 165 -4.39 16.59 2.15
C SER A 165 -5.03 15.30 1.64
N VAL A 166 -5.97 14.78 2.43
CA VAL A 166 -6.82 13.64 2.08
C VAL A 166 -8.23 14.19 1.87
N ALA A 167 -8.76 14.09 0.66
CA ALA A 167 -10.11 14.46 0.33
C ALA A 167 -10.94 13.21 0.05
N LEU A 168 -12.09 13.08 0.71
CA LEU A 168 -13.09 12.05 0.45
C LEU A 168 -14.34 12.73 -0.10
N ASP A 169 -14.73 12.30 -1.30
CA ASP A 169 -15.93 12.76 -2.00
C ASP A 169 -16.79 11.55 -2.37
N ARG A 170 -18.11 11.68 -2.17
CA ARG A 170 -19.09 10.69 -2.62
C ARG A 170 -19.59 11.10 -4.00
N GLY A 171 -19.01 10.49 -5.04
CA GLY A 171 -19.48 10.65 -6.40
C GLY A 171 -20.84 9.98 -6.64
N LEU A 172 -21.27 9.95 -7.90
CA LEU A 172 -22.53 9.29 -8.29
C LEU A 172 -22.46 7.77 -8.12
N ASP A 173 -21.43 7.15 -8.69
CA ASP A 173 -21.28 5.68 -8.71
C ASP A 173 -20.12 5.19 -7.83
N ASN A 174 -19.14 6.06 -7.55
CA ASN A 174 -17.90 5.72 -6.86
C ASN A 174 -17.63 6.69 -5.70
N ALA A 175 -17.12 6.14 -4.59
CA ALA A 175 -16.38 6.89 -3.59
C ALA A 175 -15.01 7.28 -4.14
N LYS A 176 -14.62 8.53 -3.96
CA LYS A 176 -13.37 9.10 -4.45
C LYS A 176 -12.51 9.55 -3.29
N ILE A 177 -11.31 8.99 -3.18
CA ILE A 177 -10.33 9.37 -2.16
C ILE A 177 -9.09 9.92 -2.86
N ALA A 178 -8.89 11.23 -2.73
CA ALA A 178 -7.71 11.91 -3.25
C ALA A 178 -6.69 12.14 -2.14
N VAL A 179 -5.46 11.67 -2.31
CA VAL A 179 -4.32 11.95 -1.44
C VAL A 179 -3.35 12.85 -2.19
N HIS A 180 -3.19 14.07 -1.71
CA HIS A 180 -2.28 15.05 -2.28
C HIS A 180 -1.10 15.33 -1.34
N ASP A 181 0.09 15.39 -1.93
CA ASP A 181 1.37 15.61 -1.25
C ASP A 181 2.14 16.77 -1.90
N GLU A 182 3.03 17.41 -1.13
CA GLU A 182 3.93 18.49 -1.58
C GLU A 182 5.35 17.96 -1.86
N GLY A 183 5.45 16.70 -2.29
CA GLY A 183 6.71 16.02 -2.57
C GLY A 183 7.42 16.50 -3.85
N PRO A 184 8.48 15.80 -4.28
CA PRO A 184 9.27 16.17 -5.45
C PRO A 184 8.51 16.05 -6.77
N GLY A 185 7.31 15.47 -6.76
CA GLY A 185 6.54 15.15 -7.95
C GLY A 185 7.16 14.02 -8.78
N ILE A 186 6.51 13.71 -9.89
CA ILE A 186 6.78 12.53 -10.72
C ILE A 186 6.90 12.97 -12.17
N SER A 187 7.92 12.49 -12.88
CA SER A 187 8.06 12.78 -14.30
C SER A 187 6.94 12.16 -15.13
N ARG A 188 6.69 12.72 -16.31
CA ARG A 188 5.68 12.16 -17.24
C ARG A 188 5.94 10.70 -17.61
N LEU A 189 7.21 10.30 -17.74
CA LEU A 189 7.59 8.90 -17.97
C LEU A 189 7.40 8.04 -16.72
N GLY A 190 7.69 8.60 -15.54
CA GLY A 190 7.40 7.95 -14.25
C GLY A 190 5.92 7.66 -14.07
N LEU A 191 5.04 8.61 -14.40
CA LEU A 191 3.58 8.45 -14.30
C LEU A 191 3.02 7.31 -15.17
N GLN A 192 3.73 6.87 -16.22
CA GLN A 192 3.30 5.73 -17.03
C GLN A 192 3.61 4.38 -16.37
N ARG A 193 4.55 4.37 -15.43
CA ARG A 193 5.19 3.15 -14.88
C ARG A 193 5.13 3.06 -13.37
N ILE A 194 4.67 4.10 -12.70
CA ILE A 194 4.52 4.26 -11.25
C ILE A 194 3.78 3.11 -10.55
N PHE A 195 2.85 2.45 -11.25
CA PHE A 195 2.12 1.30 -10.73
C PHE A 195 2.73 -0.05 -11.14
N GLU A 196 3.88 -0.09 -11.83
CA GLU A 196 4.61 -1.31 -12.15
C GLU A 196 5.34 -1.86 -10.91
N VAL A 197 5.51 -3.19 -10.88
CA VAL A 197 6.25 -3.87 -9.82
C VAL A 197 7.70 -3.40 -9.79
N PHE A 198 8.21 -3.08 -8.60
CA PHE A 198 9.58 -2.62 -8.35
C PHE A 198 9.94 -1.27 -8.99
N HIS A 199 8.95 -0.53 -9.47
CA HIS A 199 9.20 0.79 -10.04
C HIS A 199 9.47 1.83 -8.96
N ARG A 200 10.51 2.63 -9.17
CA ARG A 200 10.87 3.78 -8.32
C ARG A 200 11.21 4.96 -9.21
N GLU A 201 10.70 6.14 -8.85
CA GLU A 201 10.99 7.37 -9.58
C GLU A 201 12.47 7.74 -9.40
N ARG A 202 13.08 8.28 -10.46
CA ARG A 202 14.50 8.67 -10.42
C ARG A 202 14.76 9.70 -9.32
N GLY A 203 15.86 9.53 -8.59
CA GLY A 203 16.23 10.42 -7.49
C GLY A 203 15.56 10.09 -6.16
N THR A 204 14.69 9.06 -6.11
CA THR A 204 14.10 8.57 -4.86
C THR A 204 14.89 7.43 -4.21
N ASP A 205 16.08 7.09 -4.73
CA ASP A 205 16.89 5.94 -4.29
C ASP A 205 17.25 5.99 -2.80
N HIS A 206 17.44 7.20 -2.28
CA HIS A 206 17.75 7.50 -0.88
C HIS A 206 16.56 7.28 0.08
N VAL A 207 15.34 7.14 -0.44
CA VAL A 207 14.13 6.91 0.35
C VAL A 207 13.87 5.40 0.44
N PRO A 208 13.68 4.81 1.63
CA PRO A 208 13.44 3.37 1.75
C PRO A 208 12.13 2.90 1.06
N GLY A 209 12.18 1.72 0.44
CA GLY A 209 11.03 1.02 -0.15
C GLY A 209 11.38 0.23 -1.42
N LEU A 210 10.65 -0.86 -1.67
CA LEU A 210 10.86 -1.74 -2.84
C LEU A 210 10.17 -1.26 -4.13
N GLY A 211 9.26 -0.29 -4.04
CA GLY A 211 8.41 0.07 -5.19
C GLY A 211 7.24 -0.91 -5.40
N LEU A 212 6.78 -1.56 -4.34
CA LEU A 212 5.64 -2.48 -4.40
C LEU A 212 4.31 -1.84 -3.97
N GLY A 213 4.34 -0.82 -3.11
CA GLY A 213 3.13 -0.25 -2.48
C GLY A 213 2.09 0.24 -3.49
N LEU A 214 2.50 0.91 -4.57
CA LEU A 214 1.56 1.43 -5.58
C LEU A 214 1.01 0.32 -6.48
N PHE A 215 1.83 -0.67 -6.85
CA PHE A 215 1.35 -1.86 -7.55
C PHE A 215 0.29 -2.61 -6.72
N ILE A 216 0.54 -2.80 -5.42
CA ILE A 216 -0.40 -3.40 -4.48
C ILE A 216 -1.69 -2.57 -4.42
N THR A 217 -1.57 -1.26 -4.31
CA THR A 217 -2.72 -0.35 -4.26
C THR A 217 -3.59 -0.49 -5.49
N LYS A 218 -2.98 -0.59 -6.67
CA LYS A 218 -3.68 -0.85 -7.93
C LYS A 218 -4.41 -2.19 -7.94
N GLN A 219 -3.74 -3.26 -7.53
CA GLN A 219 -4.36 -4.58 -7.43
C GLN A 219 -5.55 -4.63 -6.47
N ILE A 220 -5.46 -3.91 -5.35
CA ILE A 220 -6.55 -3.80 -4.39
C ILE A 220 -7.71 -2.99 -4.97
N ALA A 221 -7.44 -1.85 -5.62
CA ALA A 221 -8.49 -1.06 -6.26
C ALA A 221 -9.22 -1.88 -7.33
N GLU A 222 -8.48 -2.56 -8.21
CA GLU A 222 -9.02 -3.39 -9.28
C GLU A 222 -9.83 -4.58 -8.74
N SER A 223 -9.39 -5.24 -7.66
CA SER A 223 -10.14 -6.35 -7.07
C SER A 223 -11.48 -5.91 -6.46
N HIS A 224 -11.59 -4.64 -6.05
CA HIS A 224 -12.84 -4.03 -5.57
C HIS A 224 -13.69 -3.43 -6.71
N GLY A 225 -13.34 -3.67 -7.97
CA GLY A 225 -14.04 -3.10 -9.13
C GLY A 225 -13.80 -1.60 -9.32
N GLY A 226 -12.81 -1.05 -8.62
CA GLY A 226 -12.42 0.36 -8.67
C GLY A 226 -11.17 0.61 -9.51
N SER A 227 -10.58 1.79 -9.33
CA SER A 227 -9.38 2.23 -10.02
C SER A 227 -8.48 3.07 -9.11
N VAL A 228 -7.22 3.21 -9.52
CA VAL A 228 -6.31 4.19 -8.92
C VAL A 228 -5.54 4.91 -10.02
N ASP A 229 -5.50 6.23 -9.93
CA ASP A 229 -4.81 7.11 -10.87
C ASP A 229 -3.88 8.07 -10.14
N ALA A 230 -2.92 8.65 -10.88
CA ALA A 230 -1.99 9.64 -10.36
C ALA A 230 -1.87 10.84 -11.29
N ARG A 231 -1.84 12.04 -10.71
CA ARG A 231 -1.52 13.31 -11.38
C ARG A 231 -0.38 13.97 -10.64
N SER A 232 0.67 14.36 -11.36
CA SER A 232 1.84 14.98 -10.73
C SER A 232 2.63 15.80 -11.74
N GLU A 233 3.32 16.80 -11.24
CA GLU A 233 4.34 17.55 -11.97
C GLU A 233 5.61 17.64 -11.11
N PRO A 234 6.81 17.50 -11.71
CA PRO A 234 8.06 17.67 -10.97
C PRO A 234 8.12 19.01 -10.23
N GLY A 235 8.40 18.95 -8.92
CA GLY A 235 8.48 20.11 -8.03
C GLY A 235 7.14 20.68 -7.56
N ARG A 236 6.00 20.06 -7.92
CA ARG A 236 4.65 20.49 -7.51
C ARG A 236 3.91 19.49 -6.63
N GLY A 237 4.54 18.36 -6.31
CA GLY A 237 3.90 17.27 -5.58
C GLY A 237 3.08 16.33 -6.46
N SER A 238 2.31 15.47 -5.82
CA SER A 238 1.51 14.44 -6.50
C SER A 238 0.11 14.37 -5.91
N THR A 239 -0.84 13.90 -6.71
CA THR A 239 -2.19 13.59 -6.28
C THR A 239 -2.54 12.19 -6.76
N PHE A 240 -2.82 11.30 -5.83
CA PHE A 240 -3.30 9.95 -6.09
C PHE A 240 -4.81 9.92 -5.87
N LEU A 241 -5.57 9.42 -6.83
CA LEU A 241 -7.01 9.29 -6.76
C LEU A 241 -7.36 7.80 -6.73
N LEU A 242 -7.91 7.33 -5.61
CA LEU A 242 -8.49 6.00 -5.48
C LEU A 242 -10.01 6.11 -5.65
N GLU A 243 -10.57 5.32 -6.55
CA GLU A 243 -12.01 5.24 -6.78
C GLU A 243 -12.50 3.83 -6.45
N ILE A 244 -13.53 3.72 -5.61
CA ILE A 244 -14.15 2.45 -5.23
C ILE A 244 -15.66 2.56 -5.47
N PRO A 245 -16.32 1.59 -6.13
CA PRO A 245 -17.76 1.60 -6.33
C PRO A 245 -18.51 1.75 -5.01
N LEU A 246 -19.53 2.62 -5.01
CA LEU A 246 -20.43 2.76 -3.88
C LEU A 246 -21.23 1.48 -3.71
N ALA A 247 -21.48 1.14 -2.45
CA ALA A 247 -22.43 0.13 -2.07
C ALA A 247 -23.79 0.45 -2.71
N VAL A 248 -24.37 -0.53 -3.42
CA VAL A 248 -25.76 -0.40 -3.86
C VAL A 248 -26.62 -0.41 -2.60
N GLU A 249 -27.39 0.67 -2.40
CA GLU A 249 -28.49 0.64 -1.44
C GLU A 249 -29.48 -0.40 -1.95
N ALA A 250 -29.51 -1.57 -1.30
CA ALA A 250 -30.64 -2.45 -1.42
C ALA A 250 -31.83 -1.67 -0.88
N TYR A 251 -32.68 -1.16 -1.77
CA TYR A 251 -34.01 -0.72 -1.38
C TYR A 251 -34.70 -1.94 -0.77
N ALA A 252 -34.68 -2.02 0.56
CA ALA A 252 -35.58 -2.90 1.28
C ALA A 252 -36.98 -2.48 0.84
N ASP A 253 -37.69 -3.43 0.25
CA ASP A 253 -38.97 -3.26 -0.41
C ASP A 253 -39.86 -2.22 0.28
N LEU A 254 -40.31 -1.23 -0.49
CA LEU A 254 -41.61 -0.60 -0.28
C LEU A 254 -42.67 -1.71 -0.46
N ALA A 255 -42.87 -2.49 0.59
CA ALA A 255 -44.00 -3.40 0.77
C ALA A 255 -45.16 -2.67 1.45
#